data_AF-A0A953EXK0-F1
#
_entry.id   AF-A0A953EXK0-F1
#
_cell.length_a   1.000
_cell.length_b   1.000
_cell.length_c   1.000
_cell.angle_alpha   90.00
_cell.angle_beta   90.00
_cell.angle_gamma   90.00
#
_symmetry.space_group_name_H-M   'P 1'
#
loop_
_entity.id
_entity.type
_entity.pdbx_description
1 polymer ?
#
loop_
_entity_poly.entity_id
_entity_poly.type
_entity_poly.pdbx_seq_one_letter_code
_entity_poly.pdbx_strand_id
1 'polypeptide(L)'
;MHRISLASLALGAMLFAAGCGGYKELTPDQSKVIDVYNIDYQLKRLEDKDPGVRAVAMAWIQKMPKGDAEKAIPKLQEIASKDKVPAVRKKAQETITKIQGG
;
A
#
# COMPACT_ATOMS: atom_id res chain seq x y z
N MET A 1 -17.32 -8.49 34.85
CA MET A 1 -16.20 -9.29 34.29
C MET A 1 -16.78 -10.19 33.21
N HIS A 2 -16.60 -9.86 31.93
CA HIS A 2 -17.09 -10.66 30.82
C HIS A 2 -15.89 -11.14 30.00
N ARG A 3 -15.72 -12.46 29.94
CA ARG A 3 -14.73 -13.14 29.11
C ARG A 3 -15.28 -13.19 27.68
N ILE A 4 -14.65 -12.48 26.76
CA ILE A 4 -14.94 -12.63 25.33
C ILE A 4 -14.14 -13.85 24.85
N SER A 5 -14.88 -14.80 24.29
CA SER A 5 -14.45 -16.11 23.82
C SER A 5 -13.54 -16.01 22.58
N LEU A 6 -12.40 -16.71 22.60
CA LEU A 6 -11.37 -16.81 21.53
C LEU A 6 -11.80 -17.69 20.33
N ALA A 7 -13.08 -17.72 19.98
CA ALA A 7 -13.63 -18.71 19.04
C ALA A 7 -14.20 -18.13 17.74
N SER A 8 -13.90 -16.89 17.36
CA SER A 8 -14.46 -16.32 16.13
C SER A 8 -13.49 -15.37 15.47
N LEU A 9 -12.75 -15.88 14.49
CA LEU A 9 -12.46 -15.24 13.19
C LEU A 9 -11.50 -16.15 12.40
N ALA A 10 -11.89 -17.41 12.24
CA ALA A 10 -11.46 -18.18 11.09
C ALA A 10 -12.41 -17.81 9.93
N LEU A 11 -12.12 -16.72 9.20
CA LEU A 11 -12.78 -16.48 7.93
C LEU A 11 -11.90 -15.64 7.00
N GLY A 12 -11.43 -16.28 5.93
CA GLY A 12 -11.07 -15.59 4.70
C GLY A 12 -9.60 -15.66 4.29
N ALA A 13 -9.16 -16.81 3.75
CA ALA A 13 -8.42 -16.87 2.48
C ALA A 13 -8.05 -18.33 2.12
N MET A 14 -9.06 -19.13 1.77
CA MET A 14 -8.87 -20.15 0.73
C MET A 14 -9.23 -19.49 -0.62
N LEU A 15 -8.54 -19.92 -1.68
CA LEU A 15 -8.70 -19.59 -3.11
C LEU A 15 -7.89 -18.40 -3.66
N PHE A 16 -6.70 -18.66 -4.21
CA PHE A 16 -6.55 -18.97 -5.63
C PHE A 16 -5.11 -19.41 -5.92
N ALA A 17 -4.93 -20.68 -6.27
CA ALA A 17 -3.71 -21.17 -6.86
C ALA A 17 -3.72 -20.84 -8.37
N ALA A 18 -2.88 -19.90 -8.80
CA ALA A 18 -2.31 -19.86 -10.15
C ALA A 18 -1.12 -18.89 -10.17
N GLY A 19 0.09 -19.46 -10.15
CA GLY A 19 1.36 -18.90 -10.60
C GLY A 19 1.58 -17.38 -10.51
N CYS A 20 2.22 -16.92 -9.43
CA CYS A 20 3.18 -15.82 -9.42
C CYS A 20 3.94 -15.84 -8.09
N GLY A 21 5.26 -16.06 -8.13
CA GLY A 21 6.28 -15.65 -7.15
C GLY A 21 6.03 -15.94 -5.67
N GLY A 22 6.90 -16.76 -5.06
CA GLY A 22 6.85 -17.09 -3.64
C GLY A 22 6.71 -15.87 -2.73
N TYR A 23 5.57 -15.75 -2.07
CA TYR A 23 5.41 -14.87 -0.93
C TYR A 23 6.03 -15.57 0.27
N LYS A 24 7.22 -15.11 0.69
CA LYS A 24 7.69 -15.41 2.05
C LYS A 24 6.56 -15.00 2.99
N GLU A 25 6.06 -15.94 3.78
CA GLU A 25 5.13 -15.67 4.88
C GLU A 25 5.76 -14.61 5.78
N LEU A 26 5.40 -13.36 5.54
CA LEU A 26 5.55 -12.29 6.50
C LEU A 26 4.41 -12.53 7.48
N THR A 27 4.68 -13.27 8.57
CA THR A 27 3.81 -13.17 9.75
C THR A 27 3.81 -11.70 10.14
N PRO A 28 2.72 -10.94 9.92
CA PRO A 28 2.73 -9.54 10.30
C PRO A 28 2.76 -9.57 11.83
N ASP A 29 3.85 -9.08 12.39
CA ASP A 29 3.84 -8.59 13.77
C ASP A 29 2.59 -7.72 13.90
N GLN A 30 1.66 -8.15 14.75
CA GLN A 30 0.32 -7.56 14.81
C GLN A 30 0.35 -6.07 15.23
N SER A 31 1.48 -5.57 15.74
CA SER A 31 1.72 -4.14 15.95
C SER A 31 1.90 -3.32 14.66
N LYS A 32 2.36 -3.94 13.56
CA LYS A 32 2.59 -3.28 12.25
C LYS A 32 1.33 -3.16 11.40
N VAL A 33 0.23 -3.78 11.82
CA VAL A 33 -1.04 -3.78 11.07
C VAL A 33 -1.68 -2.39 11.05
N ILE A 34 -1.35 -1.53 12.03
CA ILE A 34 -1.82 -0.13 12.10
C ILE A 34 -1.09 0.79 11.11
N ASP A 35 0.13 0.46 10.67
CA ASP A 35 0.96 1.37 9.86
C ASP A 35 0.51 1.51 8.41
N VAL A 36 -0.40 0.66 7.93
CA VAL A 36 -0.86 0.71 6.53
C VAL A 36 -1.62 2.01 6.23
N TYR A 37 -2.27 2.62 7.23
CA TYR A 37 -2.90 3.93 7.11
C TYR A 37 -1.98 5.09 7.51
N ASN A 38 -0.70 4.82 7.80
CA ASN A 38 0.28 5.85 8.09
C ASN A 38 0.96 6.32 6.79
N ILE A 39 0.89 7.62 6.51
CA ILE A 39 1.50 8.22 5.33
C ILE A 39 3.02 8.02 5.28
N ASP A 40 3.72 8.11 6.41
CA ASP A 40 5.18 7.96 6.48
C ASP A 40 5.62 6.54 6.12
N TYR A 41 4.80 5.55 6.50
CA TYR A 41 5.04 4.16 6.14
C TYR A 41 4.88 3.96 4.63
N GLN A 42 3.84 4.54 4.01
CA GLN A 42 3.67 4.43 2.56
C GLN A 42 4.75 5.20 1.78
N LEU A 43 5.20 6.35 2.27
CA LEU A 43 6.31 7.10 1.68
C LEU A 43 7.59 6.26 1.64
N LYS A 44 7.91 5.51 2.71
CA LYS A 44 9.05 4.58 2.69
C LYS A 44 8.88 3.47 1.65
N ARG A 45 7.66 2.94 1.52
CA ARG A 45 7.36 1.87 0.53
C ARG A 45 7.41 2.34 -0.91
N LEU A 46 7.24 3.64 -1.17
CA LEU A 46 7.46 4.22 -2.50
C LEU A 46 8.93 4.14 -2.94
N GLU A 47 9.86 3.84 -2.04
CA GLU A 47 11.29 3.67 -2.34
C GLU A 47 11.70 2.20 -2.44
N ASP A 48 10.76 1.27 -2.30
CA ASP A 48 11.03 -0.16 -2.38
C ASP A 48 11.57 -0.53 -3.77
N LYS A 49 12.49 -1.50 -3.82
CA LYS A 49 13.08 -1.99 -5.07
C LYS A 49 12.03 -2.69 -5.93
N ASP A 50 11.06 -3.35 -5.30
CA ASP A 50 9.98 -4.05 -5.97
C ASP A 50 8.91 -3.06 -6.49
N PRO A 51 8.68 -3.00 -7.81
CA PRO A 51 7.64 -2.14 -8.39
C PRO A 51 6.23 -2.48 -7.91
N GLY A 52 5.96 -3.74 -7.55
CA GLY A 52 4.70 -4.17 -6.94
C GLY A 52 4.47 -3.53 -5.58
N VAL A 53 5.52 -3.45 -4.75
CA VAL A 53 5.43 -2.78 -3.43
C VAL A 53 5.16 -1.28 -3.60
N ARG A 54 5.83 -0.62 -4.54
CA ARG A 54 5.57 0.80 -4.86
C ARG A 54 4.14 1.03 -5.36
N ALA A 55 3.63 0.15 -6.23
CA ALA A 55 2.26 0.23 -6.74
C ALA A 55 1.22 0.03 -5.62
N VAL A 56 1.45 -0.91 -4.70
CA VAL A 56 0.58 -1.12 -3.53
C VAL A 56 0.61 0.09 -2.61
N ALA A 57 1.76 0.72 -2.39
CA ALA A 57 1.86 1.93 -1.59
C ALA A 57 1.01 3.07 -2.17
N MET A 58 1.08 3.30 -3.48
CA MET A 58 0.22 4.26 -4.17
C MET A 58 -1.27 3.94 -4.01
N ALA A 59 -1.66 2.66 -4.05
CA ALA A 59 -3.04 2.26 -3.85
C ALA A 59 -3.55 2.54 -2.43
N TRP A 60 -2.67 2.45 -1.41
CA TRP A 60 -3.01 2.84 -0.05
C TRP A 60 -3.09 4.34 0.13
N ILE A 61 -2.15 5.10 -0.46
CA ILE A 61 -2.17 6.57 -0.44
C ILE A 61 -3.50 7.11 -1.01
N GLN A 62 -4.02 6.50 -2.10
CA GLN A 62 -5.32 6.89 -2.66
C GLN A 62 -6.52 6.70 -1.71
N LYS A 63 -6.39 5.84 -0.70
CA LYS A 63 -7.45 5.55 0.28
C LYS A 63 -7.31 6.37 1.56
N MET A 64 -6.25 7.17 1.69
CA MET A 64 -6.01 8.01 2.85
C MET A 64 -6.86 9.30 2.80
N PRO A 65 -7.10 9.94 3.95
CA PRO A 65 -7.66 11.29 3.98
C PRO A 65 -6.84 12.24 3.11
N LYS A 66 -7.53 13.16 2.41
CA LYS A 66 -6.91 14.06 1.43
C LYS A 66 -5.66 14.78 1.96
N GLY A 67 -5.74 15.32 3.17
CA GLY A 67 -4.61 16.04 3.78
C GLY A 67 -3.38 15.17 4.04
N ASP A 68 -3.54 13.87 4.26
CA ASP A 68 -2.41 12.94 4.37
C ASP A 68 -1.92 12.51 2.99
N ALA A 69 -2.83 12.21 2.06
CA ALA A 69 -2.48 11.82 0.70
C ALA A 69 -1.70 12.92 -0.04
N GLU A 70 -2.03 14.19 0.18
CA GLU A 70 -1.35 15.35 -0.43
C GLU A 70 0.13 15.43 -0.04
N LYS A 71 0.52 14.94 1.15
CA LYS A 71 1.93 14.88 1.57
C LYS A 71 2.77 13.99 0.66
N ALA A 72 2.16 13.02 -0.03
CA ALA A 72 2.86 12.16 -0.98
C ALA A 72 3.07 12.78 -2.36
N ILE A 73 2.41 13.90 -2.70
CA ILE A 73 2.48 14.49 -4.05
C ILE A 73 3.92 14.75 -4.53
N PRO A 74 4.82 15.37 -3.75
CA PRO A 74 6.19 15.62 -4.21
C PRO A 74 6.94 14.32 -4.57
N LYS A 75 6.75 13.27 -3.77
CA LYS A 75 7.38 11.96 -4.01
C LYS A 75 6.76 11.25 -5.22
N LEU A 76 5.44 11.35 -5.37
CA LEU A 76 4.75 10.80 -6.53
C LEU A 76 5.16 11.51 -7.83
N GLN A 77 5.40 12.82 -7.80
CA GLN A 77 5.92 13.57 -8.94
C GLN A 77 7.33 13.09 -9.32
N GLU A 78 8.21 12.89 -8.33
CA GLU A 78 9.54 12.33 -8.55
C GLU A 78 9.43 10.96 -9.26
N ILE A 79 8.57 10.08 -8.77
CA ILE A 79 8.36 8.74 -9.33
C ILE A 79 7.78 8.81 -10.73
N ALA A 80 6.77 9.66 -10.96
CA ALA A 80 6.17 9.88 -12.27
C ALA A 80 7.20 10.30 -13.33
N SER A 81 8.24 11.04 -12.94
CA SER A 81 9.31 11.48 -13.84
C SER A 81 10.47 10.48 -13.97
N LYS A 82 10.88 9.83 -12.88
CA LYS A 82 12.19 9.15 -12.79
C LYS A 82 12.13 7.64 -12.58
N ASP A 83 10.97 7.04 -12.28
CA ASP A 83 10.92 5.60 -12.01
C ASP A 83 11.34 4.79 -13.25
N LYS A 84 12.14 3.75 -13.04
CA LYS A 84 12.65 2.88 -14.11
C LYS A 84 11.53 2.10 -14.78
N VAL A 85 10.44 1.83 -14.08
CA VAL A 85 9.32 1.01 -14.57
C VAL A 85 8.23 1.92 -15.14
N PRO A 86 7.93 1.86 -16.45
CA PRO A 86 6.92 2.73 -17.08
C PRO A 86 5.53 2.62 -16.45
N ALA A 87 5.13 1.42 -16.04
CA ALA A 87 3.85 1.20 -15.37
C ALA A 87 3.76 1.92 -14.02
N VAL A 88 4.87 1.98 -13.27
CA VAL A 88 4.93 2.71 -11.98
C VAL A 88 4.85 4.21 -12.22
N ARG A 89 5.51 4.74 -13.25
CA ARG A 89 5.38 6.16 -13.65
C ARG A 89 3.94 6.53 -13.95
N LYS A 90 3.27 5.73 -14.79
CA LYS A 90 1.85 5.94 -15.13
C LYS A 90 0.97 5.87 -13.87
N LYS A 91 1.20 4.90 -13.00
CA LYS A 91 0.45 4.75 -11.74
C LYS A 91 0.63 5.94 -10.81
N ALA A 92 1.84 6.51 -10.75
CA ALA A 92 2.11 7.71 -9.97
C ALA A 92 1.32 8.92 -10.49
N GLN A 93 1.28 9.11 -11.81
CA GLN A 93 0.47 10.16 -12.45
C GLN A 93 -1.03 10.00 -12.13
N GLU A 94 -1.57 8.79 -12.31
CA GLU A 94 -2.97 8.48 -11.96
C GLU A 94 -3.27 8.76 -10.48
N THR A 95 -2.31 8.47 -9.60
CA THR A 95 -2.44 8.70 -8.16
C THR A 95 -2.48 10.18 -7.85
N ILE A 96 -1.60 10.99 -8.44
CA ILE A 96 -1.59 12.45 -8.28
C ILE A 96 -2.93 13.03 -8.73
N THR A 97 -3.41 12.65 -9.92
CA THR A 97 -4.71 13.14 -10.45
C THR A 97 -5.85 12.84 -9.49
N LYS A 98 -5.89 11.65 -8.88
CA LYS A 98 -6.94 11.30 -7.92
C LYS A 98 -6.85 12.08 -6.61
N ILE A 99 -5.65 12.35 -6.11
CA ILE A 99 -5.46 13.14 -4.89
C ILE A 99 -5.90 14.60 -5.13
N GLN A 100 -5.58 15.15 -6.30
CA GLN A 100 -5.87 16.54 -6.64
C GLN A 100 -7.30 16.78 -7.14
N GLY A 101 -7.93 15.78 -7.76
CA GLY A 101 -9.20 15.91 -8.49
C GLY A 101 -10.27 14.86 -8.17
N GLY A 102 -10.28 14.35 -6.94
CA GLY A 102 -11.43 13.63 -6.36
C GLY A 102 -12.31 14.55 -5.53
#